data_AF-A0A7S3KIK2-F1
#
_entry.id   AF-A0A7S3KIK2-F1
#
_cell.length_a   1.000
_cell.length_b   1.000
_cell.length_c   1.000
_cell.angle_alpha   90.00
_cell.angle_beta   90.00
_cell.angle_gamma   90.00
#
_symmetry.space_group_name_H-M   'P 1'
#
loop_
_entity.id
_entity.type
_entity.pdbx_description
1 polymer ?
#
loop_
_entity_poly.entity_id
_entity_poly.type
_entity_poly.pdbx_seq_one_letter_code
_entity_poly.pdbx_strand_id
1 'polypeptide(L)'
;FNPLGEMNGLTLESNTISLDSRIGNPPEEGLEDASVTFNNKGLYGTIQSSYASTFFQYGVGSRLQGKRSFVLSRSTFPGAGTEVGHWLGENRNSFQEMRHSISGILNFNMFGIPLTGANVCGSFGYDNEEICARWYQLASVYPLSRSYYD
;
A
#
# COMPACT_ATOMS: atom_id res chain seq x y z
N PHE A 1 3.74 23.28 -11.87
CA PHE A 1 4.91 22.40 -11.68
C PHE A 1 4.42 20.98 -11.96
N ASN A 2 4.88 20.36 -13.04
CA ASN A 2 4.60 18.97 -13.36
C ASN A 2 5.88 18.17 -13.11
N PRO A 3 6.10 17.65 -11.89
CA PRO A 3 7.31 16.90 -11.59
C PRO A 3 7.26 15.44 -12.09
N LEU A 4 6.18 15.00 -12.76
CA LEU A 4 5.84 13.58 -12.93
C LEU A 4 5.35 13.24 -14.35
N GLY A 5 5.94 13.85 -15.38
CA GLY A 5 5.56 13.62 -16.78
C GLY A 5 5.24 12.15 -17.08
N GLU A 6 4.05 11.92 -17.64
CA GLU A 6 3.63 10.64 -18.19
C GLU A 6 4.77 10.03 -19.01
N MET A 7 5.34 8.92 -18.54
CA MET A 7 6.21 8.12 -19.37
C MET A 7 5.33 7.16 -20.16
N ASN A 8 4.98 7.55 -21.38
CA ASN A 8 4.29 6.73 -22.39
C ASN A 8 2.83 6.36 -22.08
N GLY A 9 2.02 7.30 -21.56
CA GLY A 9 0.58 7.07 -21.36
C GLY A 9 0.24 6.00 -20.31
N LEU A 10 1.20 5.72 -19.42
CA LEU A 10 1.11 4.72 -18.37
C LEU A 10 1.13 5.45 -17.02
N THR A 11 0.05 5.29 -16.24
CA THR A 11 -0.08 5.84 -14.89
C THR A 11 0.93 5.17 -13.96
N LEU A 12 1.29 5.79 -12.83
CA LEU A 12 2.19 5.17 -11.85
C LEU A 12 1.70 3.77 -11.43
N GLU A 13 0.38 3.55 -11.44
CA GLU A 13 -0.25 2.25 -11.17
C GLU A 13 0.18 1.14 -12.11
N SER A 14 0.42 1.42 -13.39
CA SER A 14 0.91 0.39 -14.32
C SER A 14 2.38 0.01 -14.05
N ASN A 15 3.09 0.82 -13.26
CA ASN A 15 4.48 0.59 -12.84
C ASN A 15 4.60 0.26 -11.35
N THR A 16 3.50 0.25 -10.59
CA THR A 16 3.45 -0.14 -9.18
C THR A 16 2.52 -1.32 -9.01
N ILE A 17 3.07 -2.46 -8.59
CA ILE A 17 2.23 -3.61 -8.26
C ILE A 17 1.59 -3.38 -6.88
N SER A 18 0.35 -2.91 -6.87
CA SER A 18 -0.49 -2.87 -5.67
C SER A 18 -0.97 -4.29 -5.41
N LEU A 19 -0.37 -4.95 -4.41
CA LEU A 19 -0.67 -6.35 -4.11
C LEU A 19 -1.83 -6.42 -3.12
N ASP A 20 -3.00 -6.65 -3.68
CA ASP A 20 -4.23 -6.78 -2.94
C ASP A 20 -4.50 -8.25 -2.62
N SER A 21 -4.24 -8.68 -1.39
CA SER A 21 -4.58 -10.04 -0.97
C SER A 21 -6.09 -10.14 -0.74
N ARG A 22 -6.83 -10.70 -1.69
CA ARG A 22 -8.24 -11.12 -1.48
C ARG A 22 -8.24 -12.49 -0.80
N ILE A 23 -8.82 -12.57 0.40
CA ILE A 23 -9.08 -13.87 1.05
C ILE A 23 -10.37 -14.42 0.44
N GLY A 24 -10.25 -15.39 -0.46
CA GLY A 24 -11.36 -16.28 -0.78
C GLY A 24 -11.66 -17.17 0.42
N ASN A 25 -12.92 -17.51 0.67
CA ASN A 25 -13.25 -18.61 1.57
C ASN A 25 -12.43 -19.85 1.15
N PRO A 26 -11.93 -20.66 2.10
CA PRO A 26 -11.24 -21.89 1.74
C PRO A 26 -12.15 -22.71 0.79
N PRO A 27 -11.60 -23.32 -0.27
CA PRO A 27 -12.38 -24.23 -1.09
C PRO A 27 -12.99 -25.32 -0.21
N GLU A 28 -14.12 -25.90 -0.61
CA GLU A 28 -14.79 -27.01 0.11
C GLU A 28 -13.93 -28.29 0.21
N GLU A 29 -12.66 -28.25 -0.21
CA GLU A 29 -11.75 -29.38 -0.28
C GLU A 29 -10.75 -29.37 0.89
N GLY A 30 -10.85 -30.39 1.75
CA GLY A 30 -9.77 -30.86 2.64
C GLY A 30 -9.50 -30.06 3.92
N LEU A 31 -9.57 -30.74 5.08
CA LEU A 31 -9.17 -30.19 6.39
C LEU A 31 -7.70 -29.75 6.45
N GLU A 32 -6.82 -30.34 5.65
CA GLU A 32 -5.38 -29.98 5.60
C GLU A 32 -5.15 -28.64 4.90
N ASP A 33 -5.79 -28.37 3.76
CA ASP A 33 -5.68 -27.09 3.04
C ASP A 33 -6.33 -25.94 3.81
N ALA A 34 -7.42 -26.22 4.52
CA ALA A 34 -8.02 -25.28 5.45
C ALA A 34 -7.08 -24.95 6.62
N SER A 35 -6.37 -25.94 7.17
CA SER A 35 -5.40 -25.76 8.27
C SER A 35 -4.19 -24.93 7.82
N VAL A 36 -3.63 -25.22 6.65
CA VAL A 36 -2.49 -24.47 6.08
C VAL A 36 -2.89 -23.02 5.83
N THR A 37 -4.06 -22.79 5.22
CA THR A 37 -4.59 -21.44 4.98
C THR A 37 -4.85 -20.72 6.31
N PHE A 38 -5.44 -21.40 7.30
CA PHE A 38 -5.72 -20.83 8.61
C PHE A 38 -4.46 -20.32 9.31
N ASN A 39 -3.38 -21.11 9.27
CA ASN A 39 -2.11 -20.79 9.91
C ASN A 39 -1.34 -19.69 9.16
N ASN A 40 -1.41 -19.67 7.83
CA ASN A 40 -0.58 -18.80 6.99
C ASN A 40 -1.31 -17.56 6.45
N LYS A 41 -2.61 -17.39 6.73
CA LYS A 41 -3.42 -16.31 6.16
C LYS A 41 -2.84 -14.90 6.34
N GLY A 42 -2.21 -14.65 7.50
CA GLY A 42 -1.62 -13.34 7.81
C GLY A 42 -0.32 -13.04 7.04
N LEU A 43 0.33 -14.07 6.47
CA LEU A 43 1.62 -13.93 5.80
C LEU A 43 1.49 -13.68 4.29
N TYR A 44 0.35 -14.00 3.67
CA TYR A 44 0.20 -13.95 2.20
C TYR A 44 0.66 -12.63 1.58
N GLY A 45 0.18 -11.49 2.10
CA GLY A 45 0.53 -10.18 1.56
C GLY A 45 2.02 -9.88 1.64
N THR A 46 2.66 -10.26 2.75
CA THR A 46 4.10 -10.04 2.94
C THR A 46 4.91 -10.92 1.99
N ILE A 47 4.58 -12.20 1.89
CA ILE A 47 5.23 -13.15 0.97
C ILE A 47 5.10 -12.65 -0.47
N GLN A 48 3.89 -12.28 -0.88
CA GLN A 48 3.60 -11.78 -2.22
C GLN A 48 4.44 -10.54 -2.55
N SER A 49 4.52 -9.62 -1.60
CA SER A 49 5.28 -8.37 -1.77
C SER A 49 6.79 -8.56 -1.74
N SER A 50 7.27 -9.55 -1.00
CA SER A 50 8.68 -9.95 -0.98
C SER A 50 9.15 -10.53 -2.31
N TYR A 51 8.32 -11.40 -2.91
CA TYR A 51 8.56 -11.90 -4.26
C TYR A 51 8.59 -10.79 -5.30
N ALA A 52 7.67 -9.82 -5.22
CA ALA A 52 7.67 -8.68 -6.13
C ALA A 52 8.95 -7.84 -5.98
N SER A 53 9.37 -7.55 -4.74
CA SER A 53 10.62 -6.81 -4.49
C SER A 53 11.83 -7.53 -5.06
N THR A 54 11.94 -8.84 -4.83
CA THR A 54 13.01 -9.70 -5.36
C THR A 54 12.98 -9.74 -6.89
N PHE A 55 11.80 -9.85 -7.50
CA PHE A 55 11.63 -9.82 -8.95
C PHE A 55 12.12 -8.49 -9.55
N PHE A 56 11.82 -7.34 -8.93
CA PHE A 56 12.33 -6.07 -9.42
C PHE A 56 13.84 -5.91 -9.23
N GLN A 57 14.41 -6.48 -8.16
CA GLN A 57 15.83 -6.40 -7.87
C GLN A 57 16.69 -7.31 -8.75
N TYR A 58 16.19 -8.49 -9.13
CA TYR A 58 16.96 -9.52 -9.84
C TYR A 58 16.36 -9.99 -11.17
N GLY A 59 15.05 -9.86 -11.37
CA GLY A 59 14.30 -10.43 -12.50
C GLY A 59 14.03 -9.46 -13.67
N VAL A 60 13.98 -8.14 -13.41
CA VAL A 60 13.84 -7.15 -14.49
C VAL A 60 15.22 -6.87 -15.11
N GLY A 61 15.44 -7.38 -16.33
CA GLY A 61 16.72 -7.33 -17.02
C GLY A 61 17.42 -5.96 -16.93
N SER A 62 18.66 -5.96 -16.42
CA SER A 62 19.69 -4.91 -16.25
C SER A 62 19.31 -3.48 -15.81
N ARG A 63 18.07 -3.02 -15.97
CA ARG A 63 17.64 -1.63 -15.76
C ARG A 63 17.41 -1.30 -14.28
N LEU A 64 16.92 -2.27 -13.51
CA LEU A 64 16.60 -2.13 -12.09
C LEU A 64 17.54 -2.94 -11.18
N GLN A 65 18.47 -3.68 -11.76
CA GLN A 65 19.40 -4.53 -11.01
C GLN A 65 20.27 -3.69 -10.06
N GLY A 66 20.31 -4.09 -8.78
CA GLY A 66 21.05 -3.38 -7.73
C GLY A 66 20.44 -2.06 -7.27
N LYS A 67 19.25 -1.68 -7.76
CA LYS A 67 18.51 -0.49 -7.31
C LYS A 67 17.45 -0.87 -6.29
N ARG A 68 17.06 0.09 -5.45
CA ARG A 68 15.92 -0.06 -4.53
C ARG A 68 14.62 -0.05 -5.34
N SER A 69 13.82 -1.10 -5.19
CA SER A 69 12.46 -1.19 -5.71
C SER A 69 11.51 -0.34 -4.86
N PHE A 70 10.40 0.09 -5.47
CA PHE A 70 9.30 0.71 -4.75
C PHE A 70 8.08 -0.21 -4.86
N VAL A 71 7.75 -0.87 -3.74
CA VAL A 71 6.63 -1.81 -3.65
C VAL A 71 5.70 -1.31 -2.55
N LEU A 72 4.40 -1.22 -2.86
CA LEU A 72 3.36 -0.86 -1.91
C LEU A 72 2.47 -2.06 -1.66
N SER A 73 2.25 -2.42 -0.39
CA SER A 73 1.37 -3.52 -0.02
C SER A 73 0.23 -3.06 0.89
N ARG A 74 -0.98 -3.52 0.61
CA ARG A 74 -2.15 -3.32 1.50
C ARG A 74 -2.11 -4.26 2.71
N SER A 75 -1.46 -5.43 2.58
CA SER A 75 -1.43 -6.46 3.62
C SER A 75 0.01 -6.72 4.08
N THR A 76 0.24 -6.64 5.39
CA THR A 76 1.58 -6.67 5.99
C THR A 76 1.61 -7.53 7.24
N PHE A 77 2.75 -8.18 7.48
CA PHE A 77 3.09 -8.96 8.66
C PHE A 77 4.38 -8.39 9.29
N PRO A 78 4.69 -8.64 10.58
CA PRO A 78 5.96 -8.19 11.17
C PRO A 78 7.17 -8.49 10.28
N GLY A 79 8.00 -7.46 10.06
CA GLY A 79 9.15 -7.53 9.17
C GLY A 79 8.93 -6.94 7.77
N ALA A 80 7.69 -6.75 7.31
CA ALA A 80 7.40 -6.27 5.95
C ALA A 80 8.07 -4.92 5.59
N GLY A 81 8.30 -4.03 6.57
CA GLY A 81 8.89 -2.71 6.35
C GLY A 81 10.33 -2.71 5.84
N THR A 82 11.01 -3.87 5.77
CA THR A 82 12.32 -3.99 5.12
C THR A 82 12.23 -3.89 3.60
N GLU A 83 11.08 -4.20 3.02
CA GLU A 83 10.90 -4.37 1.57
C GLU A 83 9.77 -3.51 0.99
N VAL A 84 8.78 -3.12 1.79
CA VAL A 84 7.57 -2.45 1.27
C VAL A 84 7.17 -1.21 2.05
N GLY A 85 6.51 -0.29 1.35
CA GLY A 85 5.65 0.72 1.95
C GLY A 85 4.22 0.21 2.13
N HIS A 86 3.45 0.90 2.96
CA HIS A 86 2.06 0.57 3.26
C HIS A 86 1.16 1.80 3.09
N TRP A 87 -0.09 1.59 2.68
CA TRP A 87 -1.11 2.62 2.86
C TRP A 87 -2.25 2.03 3.68
N LEU A 88 -2.92 2.87 4.47
CA LEU A 88 -3.94 2.46 5.45
C LEU A 88 -5.23 1.86 4.85
N GLY A 89 -5.24 1.50 3.56
CA GLY A 89 -6.40 0.97 2.86
C GLY A 89 -7.32 2.06 2.31
N GLU A 90 -8.54 1.66 1.96
CA GLU A 90 -9.58 2.56 1.49
C GLU A 90 -10.17 3.35 2.66
N ASN A 91 -10.09 4.67 2.58
CA ASN A 91 -10.61 5.60 3.58
C ASN A 91 -11.68 6.50 2.96
N ARG A 92 -12.62 7.00 3.78
CA ARG A 92 -13.70 7.87 3.32
C ARG A 92 -13.27 9.34 3.29
N ASN A 93 -13.79 10.14 2.34
CA ASN A 93 -13.69 11.61 2.38
C ASN A 93 -14.45 12.16 3.61
N SER A 94 -13.75 12.29 4.74
CA SER A 94 -14.29 12.82 6.00
C SER A 94 -13.17 13.33 6.91
N PHE A 95 -13.45 14.34 7.72
CA PHE A 95 -12.51 14.82 8.75
C PHE A 95 -12.12 13.73 9.77
N GLN A 96 -13.02 12.79 10.05
CA GLN A 96 -12.78 11.69 10.97
C GLN A 96 -11.68 10.75 10.44
N GLU A 97 -11.76 10.35 9.17
CA GLU A 97 -10.76 9.49 8.53
C GLU A 97 -9.43 10.22 8.35
N MET A 98 -9.46 11.52 8.04
CA MET A 98 -8.25 12.35 8.04
C MET A 98 -7.57 12.32 9.43
N ARG A 99 -8.33 12.48 10.52
CA ARG A 99 -7.80 12.38 11.88
C ARG A 99 -7.28 10.96 12.21
N HIS A 100 -8.00 9.91 11.83
CA HIS A 100 -7.59 8.52 12.07
C HIS A 100 -6.28 8.17 11.36
N SER A 101 -6.04 8.75 10.18
CA SER A 101 -4.82 8.48 9.42
C SER A 101 -3.53 8.88 10.18
N ILE A 102 -3.58 9.90 11.04
CA ILE A 102 -2.44 10.29 11.89
C ILE A 102 -2.06 9.16 12.84
N SER A 103 -3.03 8.64 13.61
CA SER A 103 -2.80 7.52 14.52
C SER A 103 -2.41 6.24 13.79
N GLY A 104 -3.00 5.98 12.62
CA GLY A 104 -2.66 4.83 11.79
C GLY A 104 -1.20 4.87 11.35
N ILE A 105 -0.75 6.00 10.79
CA ILE A 105 0.64 6.18 10.37
C ILE A 105 1.61 6.01 11.54
N LEU A 106 1.31 6.60 12.71
CA LEU A 106 2.16 6.46 13.90
C LEU A 106 2.26 5.00 14.38
N ASN A 107 1.16 4.26 14.37
CA ASN A 107 1.17 2.84 14.72
C ASN A 107 2.08 2.03 13.77
N PHE A 108 1.99 2.26 12.46
CA PHE A 108 2.85 1.58 11.49
C PHE A 108 4.33 1.93 11.63
N ASN A 109 4.65 3.15 12.07
CA ASN A 109 6.03 3.48 12.47
C ASN A 109 6.50 2.60 13.64
N MET A 110 5.66 2.37 14.65
CA MET A 110 5.98 1.47 15.77
C MET A 110 6.04 -0.01 15.34
N PHE A 111 5.29 -0.40 14.31
CA PHE A 111 5.36 -1.75 13.71
C PHE A 111 6.58 -1.96 12.80
N GLY A 112 7.43 -0.94 12.64
CA GLY A 112 8.63 -1.02 11.81
C GLY A 112 8.35 -0.85 10.31
N ILE A 113 7.24 -0.22 9.92
CA ILE A 113 6.87 0.08 8.54
C ILE A 113 6.72 1.61 8.39
N PRO A 114 7.84 2.36 8.34
CA PRO A 114 7.81 3.81 8.42
C PRO A 114 7.31 4.49 7.14
N LEU A 115 7.45 3.85 5.97
CA LEU A 115 6.94 4.35 4.69
C LEU A 115 5.43 4.09 4.59
N THR A 116 4.66 4.79 5.44
CA THR A 116 3.21 4.61 5.55
C THR A 116 2.44 5.92 5.31
N GLY A 117 1.26 5.82 4.70
CA GLY A 117 0.38 6.95 4.38
C GLY A 117 -1.09 6.55 4.28
N ALA A 118 -1.96 7.53 4.05
CA ALA A 118 -3.37 7.32 3.70
C ALA A 118 -3.68 7.96 2.35
N ASN A 119 -4.75 7.53 1.69
CA ASN A 119 -5.16 8.19 0.44
C ASN A 119 -5.70 9.58 0.78
N VAL A 120 -4.97 10.60 0.32
CA VAL A 120 -5.33 12.01 0.49
C VAL A 120 -6.67 12.27 -0.20
N CYS A 121 -7.51 13.11 0.41
CA CYS A 121 -8.92 13.31 0.05
C CYS A 121 -9.86 12.12 0.34
N GLY A 122 -9.34 10.95 0.71
CA GLY A 122 -10.14 9.73 0.80
C GLY A 122 -10.37 9.07 -0.55
N SER A 123 -10.54 7.75 -0.53
CA SER A 123 -10.76 6.89 -1.69
C SER A 123 -12.19 6.89 -2.20
N PHE A 124 -13.17 7.17 -1.33
CA PHE A 124 -14.59 7.19 -1.69
C PHE A 124 -15.38 8.19 -0.84
N GLY A 125 -16.52 8.65 -1.36
CA GLY A 125 -17.40 9.60 -0.69
C GLY A 125 -17.70 10.81 -1.59
N TYR A 126 -18.24 11.86 -0.99
CA TYR A 126 -18.47 13.11 -1.71
C TYR A 126 -17.23 13.98 -1.63
N ASP A 127 -16.78 14.48 -2.78
CA ASP A 127 -15.64 15.39 -2.87
C ASP A 127 -15.96 16.72 -2.20
N ASN A 128 -15.48 16.88 -0.97
CA ASN A 128 -15.51 18.14 -0.25
C ASN A 128 -14.14 18.84 -0.42
N GLU A 129 -14.15 20.00 -1.09
CA GLU A 129 -12.96 20.81 -1.35
C GLU A 129 -12.21 21.19 -0.07
N GLU A 130 -12.93 21.55 0.99
CA GLU A 130 -12.33 21.93 2.27
C GLU A 130 -11.56 20.76 2.88
N ILE A 131 -12.18 19.58 2.91
CA ILE A 131 -11.53 18.36 3.43
C ILE A 131 -10.29 18.06 2.60
N CYS A 132 -10.38 18.10 1.27
CA CYS A 132 -9.24 17.89 0.39
C CYS A 132 -8.10 18.88 0.64
N ALA A 133 -8.39 20.18 0.69
CA ALA A 133 -7.37 21.20 0.92
C ALA A 133 -6.64 21.01 2.26
N ARG A 134 -7.38 20.66 3.32
CA ARG A 134 -6.80 20.33 4.63
C ARG A 134 -6.00 19.04 4.61
N TRP A 135 -6.47 18.03 3.89
CA TRP A 135 -5.76 16.76 3.79
C TRP A 135 -4.46 16.91 3.01
N TYR A 136 -4.41 17.72 1.95
CA TYR A 136 -3.16 18.01 1.24
C TYR A 136 -2.13 18.74 2.12
N GLN A 137 -2.58 19.67 2.99
CA GLN A 137 -1.71 20.30 3.98
C GLN A 137 -1.10 19.24 4.92
N LEU A 138 -1.92 18.34 5.44
CA LEU A 138 -1.48 17.26 6.30
C LEU A 138 -0.59 16.23 5.58
N ALA A 139 -0.90 15.90 4.33
CA ALA A 139 -0.17 14.92 3.53
C ALA A 139 1.26 15.33 3.20
N SER A 140 1.55 16.64 3.20
CA SER A 140 2.90 17.17 3.00
C SER A 140 3.93 16.66 4.03
N VAL A 141 3.46 16.13 5.17
CA VAL A 141 4.29 15.55 6.23
C VAL A 141 4.11 14.04 6.39
N TYR A 142 3.36 13.38 5.52
CA TYR A 142 3.27 11.91 5.52
C TYR A 142 4.55 11.29 4.95
N PRO A 143 5.06 10.21 5.57
CA PRO A 143 6.17 9.45 4.97
C PRO A 143 5.85 8.96 3.56
N LEU A 144 4.62 8.48 3.35
CA LEU A 144 4.05 8.20 2.03
C LEU A 144 2.91 9.19 1.74
N SER A 145 3.14 10.11 0.81
CA SER A 145 2.11 11.04 0.34
C SER A 145 1.55 10.57 -1.00
N ARG A 146 0.29 10.10 -1.01
CA ARG A 146 -0.42 9.59 -2.20
C ARG A 146 -1.86 10.08 -2.21
N SER A 147 -2.32 10.59 -3.35
CA SER A 147 -3.74 10.83 -3.64
C SER A 147 -4.28 9.66 -4.46
N TYR A 148 -5.42 9.11 -4.09
CA TYR A 148 -6.09 8.02 -4.81
C TYR A 148 -7.59 8.05 -4.55
N TYR A 149 -8.36 7.84 -5.61
CA TYR A 149 -9.82 7.82 -5.62
C TYR A 149 -10.29 6.67 -6.52
N ASP A 150 -11.33 5.95 -6.09
CA ASP A 150 -11.87 4.75 -6.75
C ASP A 150 -13.14 5.05 -7.58
#